data_AF-A0A2R7K904-F1
#
_entry.id   AF-A0A2R7K904-F1
#
_cell.length_a   1.000
_cell.length_b   1.000
_cell.length_c   1.000
_cell.angle_alpha   90.00
_cell.angle_beta   90.00
_cell.angle_gamma   90.00
#
_symmetry.space_group_name_H-M   'P 1'
#
loop_
_entity.id
_entity.type
_entity.pdbx_description
1 polymer ?
#
loop_
_entity_poly.entity_id
_entity_poly.type
_entity_poly.pdbx_seq_one_letter_code
_entity_poly.pdbx_strand_id
1 'polypeptide(L)'
;MVNYSTCPDNELVLFLKEGNDAAFREIYLRYDKLLYLYAYKKLRNREEAKDVVQDVFTWLLNNRTEICLTGSLSGYLYKAVLHKIFDIFKHKGIIRKYAESGEHHIEINSTETD
;
A
#
# COMPACT_ATOMS: atom_id res chain seq x y z
N MET A 1 -23.64 -14.75 -9.73
CA MET A 1 -22.17 -14.76 -9.59
C MET A 1 -21.75 -13.30 -9.59
N VAL A 2 -21.20 -12.79 -8.48
CA VAL A 2 -20.86 -11.36 -8.35
C VAL A 2 -19.65 -11.06 -9.23
N ASN A 3 -19.75 -10.05 -10.10
CA ASN A 3 -18.64 -9.57 -10.90
C ASN A 3 -17.87 -8.52 -10.10
N TYR A 4 -16.84 -8.98 -9.39
CA TYR A 4 -15.99 -8.10 -8.57
C TYR A 4 -15.18 -7.11 -9.43
N SER A 5 -14.99 -7.37 -10.73
CA SER A 5 -14.18 -6.53 -11.63
C SER A 5 -14.77 -5.17 -11.93
N THR A 6 -16.08 -5.00 -11.73
CA THR A 6 -16.78 -3.71 -11.86
C THR A 6 -17.26 -3.15 -10.52
N CYS A 7 -17.03 -3.86 -9.41
CA CYS A 7 -17.42 -3.38 -8.08
C CYS A 7 -16.55 -2.18 -7.67
N PRO A 8 -17.16 -1.13 -7.08
CA PRO A 8 -16.40 -0.02 -6.53
C PRO A 8 -15.60 -0.48 -5.30
N ASP A 9 -14.50 0.21 -5.02
CA ASP A 9 -13.55 -0.23 -4.00
C ASP A 9 -14.18 -0.32 -2.60
N ASN A 10 -15.16 0.54 -2.30
CA ASN A 10 -15.88 0.53 -1.02
C ASN A 10 -16.68 -0.77 -0.81
N GLU A 11 -17.29 -1.30 -1.88
CA GLU A 11 -18.01 -2.58 -1.83
C GLU A 11 -17.03 -3.75 -1.71
N LEU A 12 -15.90 -3.71 -2.43
CA LEU A 12 -14.85 -4.72 -2.31
C LEU A 12 -14.30 -4.80 -0.88
N VAL A 13 -14.16 -3.67 -0.20
CA VAL A 13 -13.73 -3.63 1.20
C VAL A 13 -14.79 -4.22 2.14
N LEU A 14 -16.07 -4.01 1.85
CA LEU A 14 -17.14 -4.63 2.63
C LEU A 14 -17.08 -6.15 2.52
N PHE A 15 -16.98 -6.67 1.30
CA PHE A 15 -16.84 -8.12 1.07
C PHE A 15 -15.53 -8.67 1.65
N LEU A 16 -14.44 -7.91 1.59
CA LEU A 16 -13.17 -8.28 2.22
C LEU A 16 -13.32 -8.46 3.73
N LYS A 17 -14.07 -7.56 4.40
CA LYS A 17 -14.35 -7.65 5.85
C LYS A 17 -15.17 -8.89 6.20
N GLU A 18 -16.08 -9.28 5.33
CA GLU A 18 -16.87 -10.52 5.48
C GLU A 18 -16.04 -11.79 5.22
N GLY A 19 -14.76 -11.66 4.85
CA GLY A 19 -13.87 -12.78 4.59
C GLY A 19 -14.01 -13.36 3.18
N ASN A 20 -14.50 -12.57 2.22
CA ASN A 20 -14.63 -13.02 0.84
C ASN A 20 -13.27 -12.99 0.11
N ASP A 21 -12.71 -14.17 -0.15
CA ASP A 21 -11.44 -14.32 -0.88
C ASP A 21 -11.48 -13.74 -2.30
N ALA A 22 -12.63 -13.77 -2.97
CA ALA A 22 -12.76 -13.23 -4.33
C ALA A 22 -12.63 -11.70 -4.34
N ALA A 23 -13.14 -11.03 -3.30
CA ALA A 23 -12.98 -9.59 -3.15
C ALA A 23 -11.51 -9.22 -2.87
N PHE A 24 -10.84 -9.96 -1.99
CA PHE A 24 -9.40 -9.78 -1.77
C PHE A 24 -8.59 -9.97 -3.05
N ARG A 25 -8.89 -11.04 -3.81
CA ARG A 25 -8.22 -11.33 -5.07
C ARG A 25 -8.37 -10.20 -6.08
N GLU A 26 -9.56 -9.61 -6.16
CA GLU A 26 -9.80 -8.49 -7.06
C GLU A 26 -9.02 -7.25 -6.64
N ILE A 27 -8.99 -6.94 -5.34
CA ILE A 27 -8.16 -5.86 -4.78
C ILE A 27 -6.68 -6.11 -5.13
N TYR A 28 -6.19 -7.33 -4.93
CA TYR A 28 -4.82 -7.69 -5.28
C TYR A 28 -4.53 -7.45 -6.77
N LEU A 29 -5.39 -7.93 -7.67
CA LEU A 29 -5.21 -7.76 -9.12
C LEU A 29 -5.20 -6.29 -9.56
N ARG A 30 -6.06 -5.45 -8.94
CA ARG A 30 -6.13 -4.01 -9.24
C ARG A 30 -4.90 -3.25 -8.77
N TYR A 31 -4.41 -3.54 -7.56
CA TYR A 31 -3.43 -2.70 -6.89
C TYR A 31 -2.00 -3.25 -6.89
N ASP A 32 -1.78 -4.56 -7.06
CA ASP A 32 -0.44 -5.17 -6.99
C ASP A 32 0.58 -4.47 -7.88
N LYS A 33 0.29 -4.33 -9.19
CA LYS A 33 1.20 -3.68 -10.14
C LYS A 33 1.43 -2.20 -9.82
N LEU A 34 0.39 -1.49 -9.37
CA LEU A 34 0.45 -0.07 -9.07
C LEU A 34 1.33 0.19 -7.84
N LEU A 35 1.08 -0.57 -6.77
CA LEU A 35 1.84 -0.50 -5.52
C LEU A 35 3.29 -0.96 -5.74
N TYR A 36 3.51 -1.99 -6.55
CA TYR A 36 4.85 -2.44 -6.91
C TYR A 36 5.64 -1.36 -7.65
N LEU A 37 5.03 -0.73 -8.67
CA LEU A 37 5.69 0.33 -9.41
C LEU A 37 6.01 1.53 -8.51
N TYR A 38 5.09 1.87 -7.61
CA TYR A 38 5.29 2.94 -6.63
C TYR A 38 6.43 2.63 -5.66
N ALA A 39 6.44 1.43 -5.07
CA ALA A 39 7.49 0.98 -4.16
C ALA A 39 8.84 0.90 -4.87
N TYR A 40 8.88 0.37 -6.09
CA TYR A 40 10.10 0.29 -6.90
C TYR A 40 10.65 1.67 -7.25
N LYS A 41 9.79 2.65 -7.56
CA LYS A 41 10.23 4.03 -7.85
C LYS A 41 10.95 4.67 -6.66
N LYS A 42 10.55 4.32 -5.43
CA LYS A 42 11.14 4.85 -4.18
C LYS A 42 12.35 4.05 -3.71
N LEU A 43 12.25 2.72 -3.69
CA LEU A 43 13.31 1.83 -3.18
C LEU A 43 14.42 1.57 -4.20
N ARG A 44 14.12 1.67 -5.50
CA ARG A 44 15.01 1.28 -6.61
C ARG A 44 15.55 -0.16 -6.51
N ASN A 45 14.92 -0.99 -5.70
CA ASN A 45 15.23 -2.39 -5.52
C ASN A 45 13.98 -3.23 -5.80
N ARG A 46 14.09 -4.19 -6.73
CA ARG A 46 12.97 -5.03 -7.15
C ARG A 46 12.54 -6.00 -6.05
N GLU A 47 13.49 -6.55 -5.30
CA GLU A 47 13.22 -7.53 -4.25
C GLU A 47 12.49 -6.87 -3.08
N GLU A 48 13.02 -5.75 -2.58
CA GLU A 48 12.37 -4.98 -1.50
C GLU A 48 11.02 -4.42 -1.92
N ALA A 49 10.87 -3.98 -3.18
CA ALA A 49 9.57 -3.51 -3.66
C ALA A 49 8.53 -4.63 -3.68
N LYS A 50 8.90 -5.86 -4.08
CA LYS A 50 8.00 -7.01 -4.01
C LYS A 50 7.65 -7.37 -2.57
N ASP A 51 8.66 -7.41 -1.70
CA ASP A 51 8.51 -7.74 -0.29
C ASP A 51 7.56 -6.78 0.43
N VAL A 52 7.73 -5.46 0.22
CA VAL A 52 6.82 -4.44 0.75
C VAL A 52 5.38 -4.64 0.30
N VAL A 53 5.16 -4.87 -0.99
CA VAL A 53 3.81 -5.07 -1.53
C VAL A 53 3.18 -6.33 -0.95
N GLN A 54 3.94 -7.43 -0.91
CA GLN A 54 3.48 -8.69 -0.37
C GLN A 54 3.14 -8.57 1.12
N ASP A 55 3.96 -7.89 1.91
CA ASP A 55 3.72 -7.64 3.33
C ASP A 55 2.46 -6.78 3.54
N VAL A 56 2.26 -5.73 2.74
CA VAL A 56 1.05 -4.89 2.81
C VAL A 56 -0.21 -5.70 2.53
N PHE A 57 -0.21 -6.56 1.50
CA PHE A 57 -1.37 -7.41 1.21
C PHE A 57 -1.59 -8.50 2.27
N THR A 58 -0.51 -9.06 2.82
CA THR A 58 -0.58 -10.04 3.91
C THR A 58 -1.18 -9.40 5.15
N TRP A 59 -0.72 -8.20 5.48
CA TRP A 59 -1.24 -7.41 6.58
C TRP A 59 -2.71 -7.03 6.35
N LEU A 60 -3.08 -6.62 5.13
CA LEU A 60 -4.45 -6.34 4.75
C LEU A 60 -5.37 -7.55 4.98
N LEU A 61 -4.93 -8.74 4.55
CA LEU A 61 -5.70 -9.97 4.71
C LEU A 61 -5.85 -10.34 6.20
N ASN A 62 -4.77 -10.23 6.98
CA ASN A 62 -4.78 -10.59 8.41
C ASN A 62 -5.64 -9.63 9.24
N ASN A 63 -5.61 -8.34 8.93
CA ASN A 63 -6.31 -7.30 9.69
C ASN A 63 -7.65 -6.91 9.06
N ARG A 64 -8.13 -7.67 8.07
CA ARG A 64 -9.29 -7.31 7.23
C ARG A 64 -10.53 -6.90 8.00
N THR A 65 -10.79 -7.51 9.16
CA THR A 65 -11.94 -7.21 10.04
C THR A 65 -11.81 -5.89 10.78
N GLU A 66 -10.60 -5.42 11.02
CA GLU A 66 -10.29 -4.20 11.79
C GLU A 66 -10.05 -2.97 10.90
N ILE A 67 -10.02 -3.14 9.58
CA ILE A 67 -9.77 -2.04 8.65
C ILE A 67 -10.90 -1.01 8.75
N CYS A 68 -10.57 0.18 9.26
CA CYS A 68 -11.44 1.34 9.19
C CYS A 68 -11.01 2.21 8.01
N LEU A 69 -11.72 2.11 6.88
CA LEU A 69 -11.46 2.94 5.71
C LEU A 69 -12.04 4.34 5.97
N THR A 70 -11.16 5.32 6.23
CA THR A 70 -11.53 6.73 6.40
C THR A 70 -11.44 7.54 5.10
N GLY A 71 -11.20 6.87 3.96
CA GLY A 71 -11.07 7.44 2.62
C GLY A 71 -11.05 6.33 1.57
N SER A 72 -10.40 6.54 0.42
CA SER A 72 -10.34 5.54 -0.65
C SER A 72 -9.37 4.39 -0.35
N LEU A 73 -9.72 3.17 -0.78
CA LEU A 73 -8.87 1.97 -0.64
C LEU A 73 -7.47 2.19 -1.22
N SER A 74 -7.41 2.84 -2.39
CA SER A 74 -6.16 3.23 -3.04
C SER A 74 -5.25 4.02 -2.09
N GLY A 75 -5.77 5.10 -1.49
CA GLY A 75 -5.00 5.97 -0.59
C GLY A 75 -4.53 5.23 0.66
N TYR A 76 -5.37 4.34 1.20
CA TYR A 76 -5.01 3.48 2.30
C TYR A 76 -3.83 2.55 1.97
N LEU A 77 -3.89 1.85 0.83
CA LEU A 77 -2.84 0.94 0.38
C LEU A 77 -1.53 1.67 0.07
N TYR A 78 -1.60 2.82 -0.62
CA TYR A 78 -0.41 3.64 -0.87
C TYR A 78 0.24 4.11 0.44
N LYS A 79 -0.56 4.53 1.42
CA LYS A 79 -0.06 4.94 2.73
C LYS A 79 0.60 3.78 3.48
N ALA A 80 0.03 2.58 3.42
CA ALA A 80 0.61 1.37 4.01
C ALA A 80 1.97 1.02 3.38
N VAL A 81 2.05 1.03 2.03
CA VAL A 81 3.31 0.83 1.29
C VAL A 81 4.34 1.89 1.67
N LEU A 82 3.95 3.16 1.70
CA LEU A 82 4.84 4.26 2.06
C LEU A 82 5.38 4.10 3.49
N HIS A 83 4.54 3.70 4.43
CA HIS A 83 4.96 3.45 5.81
C HIS A 83 6.01 2.33 5.88
N LYS A 84 5.81 1.22 5.17
CA LYS A 84 6.79 0.13 5.09
C LYS A 84 8.10 0.57 4.45
N ILE A 85 8.05 1.38 3.40
CA ILE A 85 9.25 1.96 2.78
C ILE A 85 10.02 2.85 3.77
N PHE A 86 9.31 3.68 4.55
CA PHE A 86 9.94 4.49 5.59
C PHE A 86 10.61 3.65 6.66
N ASP A 87 9.98 2.56 7.08
CA ASP A 87 10.54 1.62 8.04
C ASP A 87 11.84 0.99 7.52
N ILE A 88 11.86 0.57 6.25
CA ILE A 88 13.08 0.09 5.57
C ILE A 88 14.17 1.16 5.57
N PHE A 89 13.85 2.41 5.20
CA PHE A 89 14.85 3.50 5.20
C PHE A 89 15.38 3.81 6.60
N LYS A 90 14.54 3.69 7.63
CA LYS A 90 14.94 3.82 9.03
C LYS A 90 15.93 2.71 9.41
N HIS A 91 15.61 1.46 9.08
CA HIS A 91 16.46 0.31 9.38
C HIS A 91 17.78 0.32 8.63
N LYS A 92 17.81 0.81 7.39
CA LYS A 92 19.03 0.96 6.60
C LYS A 92 19.95 2.10 7.05
N GLY A 93 19.57 2.85 8.10
CA GLY A 93 20.32 4.02 8.56
C GLY A 93 20.35 5.15 7.53
N ILE A 94 19.53 5.05 6.48
CA ILE A 94 19.45 6.03 5.40
C ILE A 94 18.89 7.35 5.97
N ILE A 95 17.92 7.29 6.89
CA ILE A 95 17.40 8.46 7.62
C ILE A 95 18.48 9.14 8.46
N ARG A 96 19.42 8.38 9.04
CA ARG A 96 20.54 8.95 9.80
C ARG A 96 21.51 9.71 8.88
N LYS A 97 21.82 9.13 7.72
CA LYS A 97 22.61 9.79 6.68
C LYS A 97 21.96 11.07 6.14
N TYR A 98 20.63 11.11 6.04
CA TYR A 98 19.87 12.30 5.64
C TYR A 98 19.75 13.37 6.76
N ALA A 99 19.70 12.97 8.03
CA ALA A 99 19.72 13.94 9.15
C ALA A 99 21.08 14.65 9.28
N GLU A 100 22.16 13.97 8.89
CA GLU A 100 23.53 14.54 8.89
C GLU A 100 23.84 15.33 7.61
N SER A 101 23.13 15.05 6.51
CA SER A 101 23.30 15.72 5.20
C SER A 101 22.06 16.58 4.93
N GLY A 102 22.05 17.82 5.42
CA GLY A 102 20.88 18.68 5.58
C GLY A 102 20.09 19.11 4.33
N GLU A 103 20.07 18.35 3.23
CA GLU A 103 19.31 18.68 2.03
C GLU A 103 18.68 17.43 1.39
N HIS A 104 17.38 17.21 1.59
CA HIS A 104 16.46 16.76 0.55
C HIS A 104 15.03 16.72 1.12
N HIS A 105 14.17 17.65 0.70
CA HIS A 105 12.73 17.57 0.92
C HIS A 105 12.21 16.29 0.25
N ILE A 106 11.67 15.37 1.05
CA ILE A 106 10.73 14.40 0.48
C ILE A 106 9.44 15.17 0.25
N GLU A 107 9.22 15.60 -0.98
CA GLU A 107 7.90 16.04 -1.43
C GLU A 107 6.95 14.84 -1.28
N ILE A 108 6.24 14.84 -0.16
CA ILE A 108 5.05 14.05 0.05
C ILE A 108 4.01 14.75 -0.83
N ASN A 109 3.89 14.31 -2.08
CA ASN A 109 2.74 14.69 -2.88
C ASN A 109 1.52 14.04 -2.19
N SER A 110 0.94 14.77 -1.24
CA SER A 110 -0.41 14.57 -0.76
C SER A 110 -1.27 14.60 -2.02
N THR A 111 -1.60 13.43 -2.58
CA THR A 111 -2.63 13.37 -3.63
C THR A 111 -3.91 13.77 -2.94
N GLU A 112 -4.22 15.04 -3.13
CA GLU A 112 -5.50 15.67 -2.89
C GLU A 112 -6.58 14.76 -3.48
N THR A 113 -7.49 14.37 -2.60
CA THR A 113 -8.75 13.73 -2.96
C THR A 113 -9.58 14.77 -3.72
N ASP A 114 -9.91 14.48 -4.98
CA ASP A 114 -11.11 15.00 -5.63
C ASP A 114 -12.10 13.84 -5.82
#